data_AF-A0A9E3SMM2-F1
#
_entry.id   AF-A0A9E3SMM2-F1
#
_cell.length_a   1.000
_cell.length_b   1.000
_cell.length_c   1.000
_cell.angle_alpha   90.00
_cell.angle_beta   90.00
_cell.angle_gamma   90.00
#
_symmetry.space_group_name_H-M   'P 1'
#
loop_
_entity.id
_entity.type
_entity.pdbx_description
1 polymer ?
#
loop_
_entity_poly.entity_id
_entity_poly.type
_entity_poly.pdbx_seq_one_letter_code
_entity_poly.pdbx_strand_id
1 'polypeptide(L)'
;MIYEIHLYVPKTGELTPAMMEWLYEHGQESGQPEPFWPVRRIRPHALARRLMRLDATLVPLQGPGDDVELHYPNAELGIVLYLHDRGVILFFPYMAYSIYSRVVLGICYTYIRYLYEVAGFWSFDPQINRFASGDDFGALERTAVLMDQVMPKLLST
;
A
#
# COMPACT_ATOMS: atom_id res chain seq x y z
N MET A 1 -1.52 9.41 13.87
CA MET A 1 -0.63 8.35 13.33
C MET A 1 -0.96 8.17 11.87
N ILE A 2 0.03 7.98 10.99
CA ILE A 2 -0.22 7.63 9.59
C ILE A 2 -0.24 6.10 9.51
N TYR A 3 -1.26 5.55 8.88
CA TYR A 3 -1.34 4.14 8.52
C TYR A 3 -0.74 3.97 7.13
N GLU A 4 -0.03 2.87 6.94
CA GLU A 4 0.62 2.53 5.68
C GLU A 4 0.33 1.09 5.30
N ILE A 5 0.03 0.84 4.02
CA ILE A 5 -0.07 -0.51 3.47
C ILE A 5 0.92 -0.59 2.32
N HIS A 6 1.84 -1.54 2.39
CA HIS A 6 2.87 -1.72 1.38
C HIS A 6 2.36 -2.70 0.33
N LEU A 7 2.54 -2.40 -0.95
CA LEU A 7 2.16 -3.26 -2.05
C LEU A 7 3.37 -3.58 -2.92
N TYR A 8 3.56 -4.87 -3.17
CA TYR A 8 4.66 -5.38 -3.97
C TYR A 8 4.19 -6.39 -4.99
N VAL A 9 4.90 -6.49 -6.12
CA VAL A 9 4.69 -7.56 -7.11
C VAL A 9 5.77 -8.64 -6.91
N PRO A 10 5.49 -9.74 -6.20
CA PRO A 10 6.48 -10.79 -5.96
C PRO A 10 6.89 -11.47 -7.27
N LYS A 11 8.19 -11.78 -7.44
CA LYS A 11 8.68 -12.53 -8.62
C LYS A 11 8.20 -13.99 -8.63
N THR A 12 7.93 -14.55 -7.46
CA THR A 12 7.45 -15.91 -7.22
C THR A 12 5.93 -16.05 -7.36
N GLY A 13 5.19 -14.95 -7.49
CA GLY A 13 3.73 -14.93 -7.51
C GLY A 13 3.06 -14.80 -6.14
N GLU A 14 3.81 -14.96 -5.04
CA GLU A 14 3.35 -14.79 -3.67
C GLU A 14 4.37 -14.01 -2.83
N LEU A 15 3.87 -13.10 -1.99
CA LEU A 15 4.69 -12.32 -1.07
C LEU A 15 4.87 -13.08 0.24
N THR A 16 6.11 -13.31 0.65
CA THR A 16 6.44 -14.12 1.83
C THR A 16 7.15 -13.29 2.91
N PRO A 17 7.16 -13.75 4.18
CA PRO A 17 7.89 -13.09 5.26
C PRO A 17 9.38 -12.87 4.95
N ALA A 18 10.07 -13.87 4.41
CA ALA A 18 11.49 -13.76 4.06
C ALA A 18 11.75 -12.68 2.99
N MET A 19 10.80 -12.48 2.06
CA MET A 19 10.91 -11.39 1.08
C MET A 19 10.75 -10.03 1.74
N MET A 20 9.84 -9.89 2.73
CA MET A 20 9.68 -8.65 3.48
C MET A 20 10.89 -8.35 4.36
N GLU A 21 11.41 -9.34 5.07
CA GLU A 21 12.66 -9.21 5.82
C GLU A 21 13.78 -8.70 4.93
N TRP A 22 13.94 -9.32 3.75
CA TRP A 22 14.93 -8.87 2.77
C TRP A 22 14.69 -7.43 2.31
N LEU A 23 13.44 -7.04 2.05
CA LEU A 23 13.08 -5.67 1.63
C LEU A 23 13.31 -4.64 2.74
N TYR A 24 13.10 -5.00 4.00
CA TYR A 24 13.40 -4.11 5.12
C TYR A 24 14.90 -3.92 5.32
N GLU A 25 15.68 -4.98 5.12
CA GLU A 25 17.13 -4.95 5.28
C GLU A 25 17.82 -4.24 4.10
N HIS A 26 17.41 -4.52 2.86
CA HIS A 26 18.13 -4.12 1.65
C HIS A 26 17.35 -3.16 0.73
N GLY A 27 16.07 -2.89 1.01
CA GLY A 27 15.19 -2.17 0.08
C GLY A 27 15.57 -0.71 -0.18
N GLN A 28 16.43 -0.12 0.67
CA GLN A 28 16.96 1.23 0.53
C GLN A 28 18.32 1.27 -0.20
N GLU A 29 18.90 0.10 -0.51
CA GLU A 29 20.21 0.02 -1.16
C GLU A 29 20.08 0.19 -2.67
N SER A 30 20.75 1.21 -3.22
CA SER A 30 20.73 1.50 -4.67
C SER A 30 21.59 0.56 -5.52
N GLY A 31 22.39 -0.31 -4.88
CA GLY A 31 23.41 -1.13 -5.53
C GLY A 31 23.03 -2.59 -5.79
N GLN A 32 21.88 -3.06 -5.31
CA GLN A 32 21.52 -4.48 -5.40
C GLN A 32 21.19 -4.90 -6.84
N PRO A 33 21.88 -5.92 -7.41
CA PRO A 33 21.58 -6.39 -8.76
C PRO A 33 20.15 -6.91 -8.90
N GLU A 34 19.51 -6.63 -10.05
CA GLU A 34 18.11 -6.97 -10.29
C GLU A 34 17.72 -8.43 -9.98
N PRO A 35 18.53 -9.47 -10.28
CA PRO A 35 18.17 -10.85 -9.95
C PRO A 35 17.93 -11.13 -8.47
N PHE A 36 18.55 -10.37 -7.57
CA PHE A 36 18.43 -10.58 -6.11
C PHE A 36 17.21 -9.92 -5.51
N TRP A 37 16.58 -8.97 -6.21
CA TRP A 37 15.35 -8.36 -5.73
C TRP A 37 14.23 -9.40 -5.70
N PRO A 38 13.54 -9.62 -4.57
CA PRO A 38 12.44 -10.58 -4.48
C PRO A 38 11.18 -10.09 -5.22
N VAL A 39 11.08 -8.79 -5.47
CA VAL A 39 9.94 -8.13 -6.11
C VAL A 39 10.33 -7.59 -7.48
N ARG A 40 9.35 -7.51 -8.38
CA ARG A 40 9.55 -6.99 -9.73
C ARG A 40 9.74 -5.48 -9.66
N ARG A 41 10.68 -4.97 -10.47
CA ARG A 41 10.78 -3.53 -10.72
C ARG A 41 9.52 -3.03 -11.43
N ILE A 42 8.96 -1.92 -10.96
CA ILE A 42 7.83 -1.24 -11.58
C ILE A 42 8.29 0.05 -12.26
N ARG A 43 7.42 0.60 -13.12
CA ARG A 43 7.64 1.89 -13.78
C ARG A 43 6.65 2.90 -13.17
N PRO A 44 7.04 3.71 -12.17
CA PRO A 44 6.12 4.55 -11.39
C PRO A 44 5.18 5.38 -12.26
N HIS A 45 5.70 6.17 -13.20
CA HIS A 45 4.89 6.97 -14.12
C HIS A 45 3.93 6.14 -14.99
N ALA A 46 4.31 4.93 -15.40
CA ALA A 46 3.43 4.09 -16.21
C ALA A 46 2.29 3.52 -15.37
N LEU A 47 2.57 3.14 -14.12
CA LEU A 47 1.56 2.70 -13.17
C LEU A 47 0.64 3.86 -12.76
N ALA A 48 1.19 5.05 -12.53
CA ALA A 48 0.43 6.25 -12.22
C ALA A 48 -0.62 6.56 -13.29
N ARG A 49 -0.23 6.51 -14.56
CA ARG A 49 -1.17 6.68 -15.69
C ARG A 49 -2.28 5.61 -15.72
N ARG A 50 -2.02 4.39 -15.26
CA ARG A 50 -3.06 3.34 -15.16
C ARG A 50 -4.03 3.64 -14.02
N LEU A 51 -3.51 4.02 -12.86
CA LEU A 51 -4.33 4.41 -11.72
C LEU A 51 -5.20 5.64 -12.03
N MET A 52 -4.66 6.64 -12.73
CA MET A 52 -5.43 7.80 -13.18
C MET A 52 -6.48 7.49 -14.26
N ARG A 53 -6.37 6.34 -14.94
CA ARG A 53 -7.45 5.86 -15.84
C ARG A 53 -8.56 5.15 -15.08
N LEU A 54 -8.23 4.48 -13.98
CA LEU A 54 -9.21 3.94 -13.04
C LEU A 54 -9.95 5.08 -12.34
N ASP A 55 -9.19 6.05 -11.83
CA ASP A 55 -9.70 7.21 -11.10
C ASP A 55 -9.05 8.50 -11.60
N ALA A 56 -9.77 9.20 -12.48
CA ALA A 56 -9.31 10.43 -13.10
C ALA A 56 -9.27 11.63 -12.12
N THR A 57 -9.74 11.46 -10.89
CA THR A 57 -9.76 12.53 -9.88
C THR A 57 -8.48 12.61 -9.06
N LEU A 58 -7.60 11.60 -9.17
CA LEU A 58 -6.31 11.59 -8.50
C LEU A 58 -5.44 12.76 -8.95
N VAL A 59 -4.82 13.43 -7.98
CA VAL A 59 -3.92 14.56 -8.20
C VAL A 59 -2.47 14.06 -8.19
N PRO A 60 -1.76 14.05 -9.34
CA PRO A 60 -0.38 13.59 -9.38
C PRO A 60 0.58 14.67 -8.88
N LEU A 61 1.48 14.30 -7.99
CA LEU A 61 2.62 15.09 -7.53
C LEU A 61 3.92 14.33 -7.78
N GLN A 62 5.01 15.09 -7.93
CA GLN A 62 6.35 14.53 -8.09
C GLN A 62 6.87 14.08 -6.72
N GLY A 63 7.19 12.79 -6.60
CA GLY A 63 7.90 12.25 -5.43
C GLY A 63 9.42 12.42 -5.55
N PRO A 64 10.19 11.92 -4.58
CA PRO A 64 11.65 11.90 -4.65
C PRO A 64 12.16 11.12 -5.88
N GLY A 65 13.14 11.68 -6.59
CA GLY A 65 13.70 11.01 -7.77
C GLY A 65 12.67 10.83 -8.89
N ASP A 66 12.45 9.58 -9.31
CA ASP A 66 11.48 9.19 -10.35
C ASP A 66 10.16 8.65 -9.77
N ASP A 67 9.95 8.83 -8.47
CA ASP A 67 8.76 8.38 -7.77
C ASP A 67 7.57 9.30 -8.03
N VAL A 68 6.35 8.78 -7.87
CA VAL A 68 5.11 9.52 -8.13
C VAL A 68 4.19 9.39 -6.93
N GLU A 69 3.63 10.51 -6.49
CA GLU A 69 2.55 10.52 -5.51
C GLU A 69 1.23 10.78 -6.22
N LEU A 70 0.21 9.97 -5.91
CA LEU A 70 -1.17 10.23 -6.33
C LEU A 70 -2.00 10.53 -5.09
N HIS A 71 -2.42 11.78 -4.97
CA HIS A 71 -3.24 12.26 -3.86
C HIS A 71 -4.71 12.09 -4.21
N TYR A 72 -5.48 11.54 -3.27
CA TYR A 72 -6.93 11.53 -3.40
C TYR A 72 -7.46 12.97 -3.35
N PRO A 73 -8.44 13.35 -4.19
CA PRO A 73 -8.83 14.75 -4.35
C PRO A 73 -9.33 15.42 -3.06
N ASN A 74 -9.92 14.66 -2.14
CA ASN A 74 -10.29 15.18 -0.82
C ASN A 74 -9.08 15.10 0.13
N ALA A 75 -8.40 16.23 0.31
CA ALA A 75 -7.25 16.36 1.20
C ALA A 75 -7.55 16.01 2.67
N GLU A 76 -8.80 16.14 3.12
CA GLU A 76 -9.19 15.77 4.49
C GLU A 76 -9.10 14.27 4.74
N LEU A 77 -9.31 13.45 3.70
CA LEU A 77 -9.14 12.00 3.80
C LEU A 77 -7.66 11.61 3.92
N GLY A 78 -6.73 12.48 3.48
CA GLY A 78 -5.28 12.28 3.59
C GLY A 78 -4.76 11.00 2.91
N ILE A 79 -5.46 10.50 1.89
CA ILE A 79 -5.07 9.27 1.17
C ILE A 79 -4.03 9.62 0.09
N VAL A 80 -2.88 8.94 0.13
CA VAL A 80 -1.80 9.09 -0.86
C VAL A 80 -1.33 7.72 -1.32
N LEU A 81 -1.25 7.51 -2.64
CA LEU A 81 -0.56 6.38 -3.24
C LEU A 81 0.84 6.85 -3.61
N TYR A 82 1.86 6.40 -2.89
CA TYR A 82 3.26 6.64 -3.20
C TYR A 82 3.81 5.51 -4.06
N LEU A 83 4.16 5.79 -5.31
CA LEU A 83 4.66 4.83 -6.28
C LEU A 83 6.16 5.00 -6.43
N HIS A 84 6.91 3.96 -6.13
CA HIS A 84 8.36 3.90 -6.30
C HIS A 84 8.77 2.70 -7.13
N ASP A 85 10.03 2.60 -7.53
CA ASP A 85 10.47 1.57 -8.49
C ASP A 85 10.34 0.11 -8.02
N ARG A 86 10.06 -0.13 -6.73
CA ARG A 86 9.86 -1.47 -6.14
C ARG A 86 8.43 -1.77 -5.71
N GLY A 87 7.55 -0.78 -5.60
CA GLY A 87 6.23 -1.00 -5.04
C GLY A 87 5.37 0.24 -4.97
N VAL A 88 4.25 0.09 -4.28
CA VAL A 88 3.35 1.19 -3.93
C VAL A 88 3.18 1.20 -2.42
N ILE A 89 3.14 2.36 -1.80
CA ILE A 89 2.76 2.51 -0.40
C ILE A 89 1.49 3.35 -0.35
N LEU A 90 0.45 2.80 0.26
CA LEU A 90 -0.80 3.51 0.53
C LEU A 90 -0.70 4.15 1.90
N PHE A 91 -0.66 5.48 1.94
CA PHE A 91 -0.73 6.25 3.18
C PHE A 91 -2.14 6.77 3.41
N PHE A 92 -2.61 6.71 4.65
CA PHE A 92 -3.84 7.35 5.08
C PHE A 92 -3.80 7.60 6.60
N PRO A 93 -4.48 8.64 7.11
CA PRO A 93 -4.51 8.89 8.54
C PRO A 93 -5.16 7.72 9.29
N TYR A 94 -4.55 7.29 10.38
CA TYR A 94 -5.21 6.40 11.33
C TYR A 94 -6.40 7.13 11.95
N MET A 95 -7.57 6.50 11.91
CA MET A 95 -8.80 7.08 12.43
C MET A 95 -9.49 6.06 13.32
N ALA A 96 -9.47 6.34 14.63
CA ALA A 96 -10.14 5.52 15.62
C ALA A 96 -11.66 5.63 15.44
N TYR A 97 -12.34 4.48 15.41
CA TYR A 97 -13.78 4.33 15.61
C TYR A 97 -14.69 5.35 14.91
N SER A 98 -14.97 5.19 13.61
CA SER A 98 -16.14 5.84 12.99
C SER A 98 -16.48 5.25 11.62
N ILE A 99 -17.65 5.59 11.09
CA ILE A 99 -18.04 5.37 9.68
C ILE A 99 -16.94 5.86 8.71
N TYR A 100 -16.19 6.89 9.10
CA TYR A 100 -15.14 7.46 8.30
C TYR A 100 -13.97 6.48 8.06
N SER A 101 -13.58 5.66 9.04
CA SER A 101 -12.52 4.65 8.85
C SER A 101 -12.96 3.60 7.83
N ARG A 102 -14.22 3.18 7.85
CA ARG A 102 -14.79 2.25 6.85
C ARG A 102 -14.77 2.84 5.44
N VAL A 103 -15.07 4.13 5.29
CA VAL A 103 -15.02 4.82 3.99
C VAL A 103 -13.60 4.87 3.47
N VAL A 104 -12.64 5.30 4.29
CA VAL A 104 -11.23 5.40 3.89
C VAL A 104 -10.65 4.04 3.56
N LEU A 105 -10.89 3.02 4.40
CA LEU A 105 -10.49 1.64 4.09
C LEU A 105 -11.15 1.14 2.80
N GLY A 106 -12.44 1.41 2.58
CA GLY A 106 -13.12 1.04 1.34
C GLY A 106 -12.45 1.62 0.09
N ILE A 107 -12.03 2.90 0.15
CA ILE A 107 -11.28 3.55 -0.93
C ILE A 107 -9.90 2.87 -1.11
N CYS A 108 -9.12 2.73 -0.04
CA CYS A 108 -7.78 2.11 -0.09
C CYS A 108 -7.83 0.69 -0.66
N TYR A 109 -8.75 -0.14 -0.17
CA TYR A 109 -8.91 -1.52 -0.64
C TYR A 109 -9.42 -1.63 -2.08
N THR A 110 -10.12 -0.61 -2.59
CA THR A 110 -10.46 -0.55 -4.02
C THR A 110 -9.20 -0.46 -4.88
N TYR A 111 -8.23 0.38 -4.51
CA TYR A 111 -6.95 0.45 -5.22
C TYR A 111 -6.11 -0.82 -5.04
N ILE A 112 -6.05 -1.39 -3.83
CA ILE A 112 -5.34 -2.65 -3.57
C ILE A 112 -5.90 -3.76 -4.46
N ARG A 113 -7.24 -3.90 -4.51
CA ARG A 113 -7.90 -4.91 -5.33
C ARG A 113 -7.58 -4.73 -6.81
N TYR A 114 -7.71 -3.51 -7.32
CA TYR A 114 -7.37 -3.21 -8.71
C TYR A 114 -5.91 -3.55 -9.06
N LEU A 115 -4.97 -3.17 -8.19
CA LEU A 115 -3.55 -3.45 -8.38
C LEU A 115 -3.25 -4.95 -8.35
N TYR A 116 -3.92 -5.71 -7.49
CA TYR A 116 -3.85 -7.18 -7.51
C TYR A 116 -4.34 -7.76 -8.83
N GLU A 117 -5.55 -7.38 -9.28
CA GLU A 117 -6.15 -7.93 -10.50
C GLU A 117 -5.35 -7.59 -11.76
N VAL A 118 -4.83 -6.37 -11.86
CA VAL A 118 -4.19 -5.87 -13.09
C VAL A 118 -2.70 -6.19 -13.16
N ALA A 119 -2.02 -6.29 -12.01
CA ALA A 119 -0.57 -6.38 -11.97
C ALA A 119 -0.01 -7.41 -10.96
N GLY A 120 -0.87 -8.13 -10.23
CA GLY A 120 -0.45 -9.17 -9.29
C GLY A 120 0.19 -8.62 -8.02
N PHE A 121 -0.20 -7.41 -7.59
CA PHE A 121 0.28 -6.83 -6.33
C PHE A 121 -0.27 -7.58 -5.12
N TRP A 122 0.62 -7.92 -4.19
CA TRP A 122 0.29 -8.37 -2.85
C TRP A 122 0.44 -7.21 -1.88
N SER A 123 -0.45 -7.14 -0.89
CA SER A 123 -0.36 -6.17 0.19
C SER A 123 0.28 -6.77 1.44
N PHE A 124 1.09 -5.97 2.11
CA PHE A 124 1.63 -6.19 3.45
C PHE A 124 1.24 -5.03 4.35
N ASP A 125 0.63 -5.35 5.48
CA ASP A 125 0.27 -4.42 6.54
C ASP A 125 1.31 -4.51 7.67
N PRO A 126 2.21 -3.52 7.82
CA PRO A 126 3.26 -3.54 8.83
C PRO A 126 2.73 -3.36 10.26
N GLN A 127 1.58 -2.70 10.46
CA GLN A 127 1.03 -2.43 11.79
C GLN A 127 0.52 -3.70 12.45
N ILE A 128 0.01 -4.66 11.66
CA ILE A 128 -0.52 -5.94 12.17
C ILE A 128 0.23 -7.16 11.63
N ASN A 129 1.35 -6.95 10.93
CA ASN A 129 2.21 -7.98 10.33
C ASN A 129 1.42 -9.00 9.48
N ARG A 130 0.63 -8.51 8.52
CA ARG A 130 -0.29 -9.33 7.72
C ARG A 130 -0.04 -9.22 6.23
N PHE A 131 -0.05 -10.37 5.55
CA PHE A 131 -0.02 -10.49 4.10
C PHE A 131 -1.42 -10.73 3.56
N ALA A 132 -1.75 -10.15 2.41
CA ALA A 132 -2.98 -10.44 1.69
C ALA A 132 -2.79 -10.32 0.17
N SER A 133 -3.42 -11.23 -0.58
CA SER A 133 -3.68 -11.12 -2.01
C SER A 133 -5.12 -10.64 -2.20
N GLY A 134 -5.43 -10.01 -3.34
CA GLY A 134 -6.59 -9.12 -3.48
C GLY A 134 -7.99 -9.70 -3.22
N ASP A 135 -8.17 -10.95 -2.81
CA ASP A 135 -9.48 -11.53 -2.44
C ASP A 135 -9.89 -11.34 -0.97
N ASP A 136 -9.09 -10.65 -0.16
CA ASP A 136 -9.37 -10.54 1.27
C ASP A 136 -10.34 -9.36 1.60
N PHE A 137 -11.55 -9.33 1.03
CA PHE A 137 -12.63 -8.45 1.54
C PHE A 137 -12.92 -8.73 3.03
N GLY A 138 -12.64 -9.96 3.49
CA GLY A 138 -12.59 -10.29 4.91
C GLY A 138 -11.45 -9.58 5.67
N ALA A 139 -10.35 -9.21 5.01
CA ALA A 139 -9.32 -8.36 5.60
C ALA A 139 -9.81 -6.94 5.82
N LEU A 140 -10.66 -6.35 4.98
CA LEU A 140 -11.18 -5.00 5.26
C LEU A 140 -11.97 -4.97 6.58
N GLU A 141 -12.90 -5.91 6.78
CA GLU A 141 -13.68 -5.97 8.02
C GLU A 141 -12.80 -6.39 9.22
N ARG A 142 -11.82 -7.29 9.03
CA ARG A 142 -10.89 -7.69 10.10
C ARG A 142 -9.88 -6.61 10.45
N THR A 143 -9.36 -5.86 9.48
CA THR A 143 -8.46 -4.73 9.67
C THR A 143 -9.21 -3.59 10.32
N ALA A 144 -10.46 -3.31 9.92
CA ALA A 144 -11.33 -2.39 10.64
C ALA A 144 -11.51 -2.82 12.11
N VAL A 145 -11.81 -4.10 12.37
CA VAL A 145 -11.93 -4.64 13.74
C VAL A 145 -10.60 -4.62 14.50
N LEU A 146 -9.46 -4.85 13.86
CA LEU A 146 -8.12 -4.79 14.47
C LEU A 146 -7.72 -3.36 14.81
N MET A 147 -7.95 -2.41 13.89
CA MET A 147 -7.83 -0.98 14.15
C MET A 147 -8.75 -0.56 15.31
N ASP A 148 -9.93 -1.16 15.42
CA ASP A 148 -10.87 -0.91 16.50
C ASP A 148 -10.47 -1.60 17.83
N GLN A 149 -9.80 -2.75 17.85
CA GLN A 149 -9.57 -3.50 19.11
C GLN A 149 -8.18 -3.37 19.72
N VAL A 150 -7.16 -3.19 18.88
CA VAL A 150 -5.75 -3.34 19.27
C VAL A 150 -5.04 -1.98 19.31
N MET A 151 -5.26 -1.13 18.30
CA MET A 151 -4.56 0.14 18.17
C MET A 151 -4.83 1.14 19.31
N PRO A 152 -6.06 1.29 19.85
CA PRO A 152 -6.31 2.16 21.00
C PRO A 152 -5.54 1.72 22.25
N LYS A 153 -5.29 0.41 22.41
CA LYS A 153 -4.54 -0.14 23.55
C LYS A 153 -3.04 0.08 23.40
N LEU A 154 -2.51 0.02 22.17
CA LEU A 154 -1.11 0.32 21.86
C LEU A 154 -0.77 1.82 21.96
N LEU A 155 -1.77 2.70 21.84
CA LEU A 155 -1.60 4.16 21.96
C LEU A 155 -1.82 4.69 23.39
N SER A 156 -2.35 3.87 24.30
CA SER A 156 -2.62 4.22 25.70
C SER A 156 -1.49 3.87 26.67
N THR A 157 -0.39 3.32 26.17
CA THR A 157 0.87 3.10 26.90
C THR A 157 1.88 4.18 26.56
#